data_AF-A0A3D0D3Z0-F1
#
_entry.id   AF-A0A3D0D3Z0-F1
#
_cell.length_a   1.000
_cell.length_b   1.000
_cell.length_c   1.000
_cell.angle_alpha   90.00
_cell.angle_beta   90.00
_cell.angle_gamma   90.00
#
_symmetry.space_group_name_H-M   'P 1'
#
loop_
_entity.id
_entity.type
_entity.pdbx_description
1 polymer ?
#
loop_
_entity_poly.entity_id
_entity_poly.type
_entity_poly.pdbx_seq_one_letter_code
_entity_poly.pdbx_strand_id
1 'polypeptide(L)'
;MEQSALGRRLVEVSALTPLQFGHQEFEHPVVQAGLLFFNGLREVDLQRPGFGHHIPALLASPSKAQMCRGGSAALARALVAAVQENGGEIRLQTTPRKILVENERVVGVETTTGELFRARHFVASGLNPQQTFLDLLDESVLPREWRETARAFQYNLIAPLFALNLNLSEPIEYKAASYHPHLKDAFMVILGLEHVD
;
A
#
# COMPACT_ATOMS: atom_id res chain seq x y z
N MET A 1 1.89 26.33 7.13
CA MET A 1 2.87 25.52 7.90
C MET A 1 4.15 26.30 8.22
N GLU A 2 4.60 27.23 7.38
CA GLU A 2 5.93 27.88 7.53
C GLU A 2 6.04 28.94 8.65
N GLN A 3 4.93 29.26 9.31
CA GLN A 3 4.88 30.32 10.34
C GLN A 3 5.58 29.91 11.65
N SER A 4 5.75 28.61 11.92
CA SER A 4 6.44 28.10 13.12
C SER A 4 7.77 27.41 12.76
N ALA A 5 8.70 27.37 13.72
CA ALA A 5 9.98 26.68 13.53
C ALA A 5 9.79 25.17 13.26
N LEU A 6 8.89 24.52 13.99
CA LEU A 6 8.55 23.11 13.77
C LEU A 6 7.90 22.88 12.41
N GLY A 7 7.04 23.79 11.97
CA GLY A 7 6.40 23.68 10.65
C GLY A 7 7.39 23.86 9.50
N ARG A 8 8.38 24.77 9.64
CA ARG A 8 9.49 24.88 8.67
C ARG A 8 10.34 23.62 8.63
N ARG A 9 10.70 23.06 9.80
CA ARG A 9 11.45 21.80 9.86
C ARG A 9 10.69 20.64 9.23
N LEU A 10 9.37 20.56 9.40
CA LEU A 10 8.54 19.55 8.74
C LEU A 10 8.58 19.71 7.22
N VAL A 11 8.47 20.95 6.70
CA VAL A 11 8.55 21.22 5.26
C VAL A 11 9.91 20.82 4.69
N GLU A 12 11.01 21.18 5.37
CA GLU A 12 12.37 20.80 5.00
C GLU A 12 12.54 19.28 4.95
N VAL A 13 12.16 18.58 6.02
CA VAL A 13 12.26 17.11 6.10
C VAL A 13 11.35 16.43 5.08
N SER A 14 10.16 16.99 4.84
CA SER A 14 9.23 16.44 3.85
C SER A 14 9.80 16.52 2.45
N ALA A 15 10.56 17.57 2.10
CA ALA A 15 11.14 17.72 0.78
C ALA A 15 12.20 16.65 0.44
N LEU A 16 12.85 16.06 1.45
CA LEU A 16 13.90 15.06 1.26
C LEU A 16 13.35 13.73 0.72
N THR A 17 14.25 12.91 0.17
CA THR A 17 14.01 11.48 -0.01
C THR A 17 14.20 10.73 1.33
N PRO A 18 13.61 9.53 1.50
CA PRO A 18 13.91 8.68 2.66
C PRO A 18 15.41 8.39 2.80
N LEU A 19 16.10 8.13 1.68
CA LEU A 19 17.54 7.89 1.65
C LEU A 19 18.35 9.09 2.16
N GLN A 20 18.03 10.30 1.67
CA GLN A 20 18.70 11.53 2.10
C GLN A 20 18.48 11.78 3.60
N PHE A 21 17.24 11.66 4.08
CA PHE A 21 16.95 11.82 5.50
C PHE A 21 17.70 10.80 6.35
N GLY A 22 17.69 9.52 5.95
CA GLY A 22 18.37 8.44 6.67
C GLY A 22 19.88 8.69 6.82
N HIS A 23 20.54 9.14 5.76
CA HIS A 23 21.98 9.47 5.80
C HIS A 23 22.31 10.76 6.54
N GLN A 24 21.40 11.73 6.59
CA GLN A 24 21.61 12.99 7.30
C GLN A 24 21.49 12.84 8.82
N GLU A 25 20.54 12.02 9.28
CA GLU A 25 20.16 11.99 10.70
C GLU A 25 20.74 10.79 11.47
N PHE A 26 21.26 9.77 10.77
CA PHE A 26 21.82 8.57 11.39
C PHE A 26 23.21 8.27 10.83
N GLU A 27 24.13 7.82 11.69
CA GLU A 27 25.51 7.53 11.30
C GLU A 27 25.76 6.03 11.05
N HIS A 28 25.13 5.16 11.85
CA HIS A 28 25.44 3.73 11.82
C HIS A 28 24.80 3.04 10.60
N PRO A 29 25.57 2.36 9.73
CA PRO A 29 25.05 1.76 8.48
C PRO A 29 23.88 0.80 8.69
N VAL A 30 23.95 -0.07 9.70
CA VAL A 30 22.86 -1.01 10.03
C VAL A 30 21.56 -0.30 10.45
N VAL A 31 21.65 0.84 11.14
CA VAL A 31 20.46 1.62 11.53
C VAL A 31 19.84 2.28 10.30
N GLN A 32 20.67 2.87 9.44
CA GLN A 32 20.23 3.42 8.15
C GLN A 32 19.52 2.33 7.32
N ALA A 33 20.16 1.17 7.14
CA ALA A 33 19.61 0.04 6.38
C ALA A 33 18.27 -0.43 6.96
N GLY A 34 18.16 -0.60 8.27
CA GLY A 34 16.91 -1.02 8.92
C GLY A 34 15.77 -0.03 8.73
N LEU A 35 16.02 1.28 8.92
CA LEU A 35 15.00 2.31 8.74
C LEU A 35 14.54 2.43 7.28
N LEU A 36 15.47 2.31 6.33
CA LEU A 36 15.17 2.32 4.90
C LEU A 36 14.41 1.05 4.48
N PHE A 37 14.77 -0.11 5.01
CA PHE A 37 14.05 -1.36 4.78
C PHE A 37 12.58 -1.25 5.22
N PHE A 38 12.32 -0.74 6.44
CA PHE A 38 10.95 -0.52 6.90
C PHE A 38 10.17 0.51 6.08
N ASN A 39 10.85 1.49 5.49
CA ASN A 39 10.22 2.42 4.56
C ASN A 39 9.82 1.72 3.26
N GLY A 40 10.72 0.90 2.70
CA GLY A 40 10.47 0.11 1.50
C GLY A 40 9.34 -0.92 1.69
N LEU A 41 9.24 -1.55 2.87
CA LEU A 41 8.11 -2.43 3.24
C LEU A 41 6.75 -1.72 3.22
N ARG A 42 6.72 -0.39 3.32
CA ARG A 42 5.51 0.43 3.23
C ARG A 42 5.27 0.96 1.82
N GLU A 43 5.92 0.36 0.82
CA GLU A 43 5.81 0.67 -0.62
C GLU A 43 6.20 2.13 -0.95
N VAL A 44 7.12 2.70 -0.17
CA VAL A 44 7.66 4.05 -0.41
C VAL A 44 8.96 3.94 -1.18
N ASP A 45 9.08 4.70 -2.26
CA ASP A 45 10.34 4.82 -2.98
C ASP A 45 11.37 5.62 -2.19
N LEU A 46 12.46 4.93 -1.84
CA LEU A 46 13.55 5.46 -1.03
C LEU A 46 14.28 6.63 -1.69
N GLN A 47 14.19 6.74 -3.01
CA GLN A 47 14.80 7.81 -3.80
C GLN A 47 13.80 8.89 -4.20
N ARG A 48 12.51 8.72 -3.88
CA ARG A 48 11.47 9.69 -4.24
C ARG A 48 11.48 10.87 -3.28
N PRO A 49 11.66 12.12 -3.78
CA PRO A 49 11.52 13.32 -2.95
C PRO A 49 10.07 13.46 -2.44
N GLY A 50 9.89 14.13 -1.30
CA GLY A 50 8.57 14.29 -0.69
C GLY A 50 8.29 13.34 0.48
N PHE A 51 9.18 12.36 0.72
CA PHE A 51 8.94 11.25 1.63
C PHE A 51 9.91 11.15 2.81
N GLY A 52 10.84 12.10 2.99
CA GLY A 52 11.81 12.08 4.11
C GLY A 52 11.15 12.01 5.50
N HIS A 53 9.96 12.59 5.64
CA HIS A 53 9.17 12.58 6.87
C HIS A 53 8.61 11.20 7.26
N HIS A 54 8.63 10.20 6.38
CA HIS A 54 8.07 8.87 6.68
C HIS A 54 8.84 8.12 7.78
N ILE A 55 10.16 8.28 7.85
CA ILE A 55 11.02 7.68 8.88
C ILE A 55 10.72 8.27 10.28
N PRO A 56 10.73 9.60 10.49
CA PRO A 56 10.39 10.15 11.80
C PRO A 56 8.92 9.90 12.17
N ALA A 57 8.00 9.88 11.21
CA ALA A 57 6.60 9.51 11.47
C ALA A 57 6.47 8.05 11.94
N LEU A 58 7.28 7.12 11.39
CA LEU A 58 7.35 5.73 11.87
C LEU A 58 7.81 5.67 13.33
N LEU A 59 8.88 6.40 13.68
CA LEU A 59 9.44 6.41 15.03
C LEU A 59 8.52 7.08 16.06
N ALA A 60 7.80 8.13 15.64
CA ALA A 60 6.87 8.86 16.50
C ALA A 60 5.48 8.18 16.64
N SER A 61 5.19 7.18 15.82
CA SER A 61 3.88 6.50 15.82
C SER A 61 3.64 5.81 17.17
N PRO A 62 2.51 6.09 17.85
CA PRO A 62 2.13 5.36 19.06
C PRO A 62 1.66 3.92 18.75
N SER A 63 1.32 3.65 17.49
CA SER A 63 0.82 2.37 17.03
C SER A 63 1.96 1.44 16.64
N LYS A 64 1.86 0.17 17.05
CA LYS A 64 2.78 -0.91 16.68
C LYS A 64 2.22 -1.72 15.51
N ALA A 65 3.06 -2.51 14.87
CA ALA A 65 2.59 -3.52 13.92
C ALA A 65 1.60 -4.48 14.58
N GLN A 66 0.50 -4.78 13.89
CA GLN A 66 -0.57 -5.63 14.38
C GLN A 66 -0.95 -6.66 13.31
N MET A 67 -1.44 -7.81 13.74
CA MET A 67 -2.03 -8.81 12.86
C MET A 67 -3.52 -8.95 13.10
N CYS A 68 -4.23 -9.29 12.03
CA CYS A 68 -5.60 -9.76 12.14
C CYS A 68 -5.63 -11.13 12.83
N ARG A 69 -6.39 -11.24 13.93
CA ARG A 69 -6.69 -12.55 14.52
C ARG A 69 -7.39 -13.42 13.48
N GLY A 70 -6.86 -14.61 13.20
CA GLY A 70 -7.36 -15.50 12.14
C GLY A 70 -6.88 -15.14 10.72
N GLY A 71 -5.87 -14.28 10.61
CA GLY A 71 -5.25 -13.87 9.34
C GLY A 71 -6.03 -12.79 8.59
N SER A 72 -5.44 -12.27 7.52
CA SER A 72 -6.03 -11.20 6.69
C SER A 72 -7.40 -11.57 6.12
N ALA A 73 -7.60 -12.85 5.77
CA ALA A 73 -8.88 -13.35 5.27
C ALA A 73 -10.01 -13.23 6.30
N ALA A 74 -9.72 -13.28 7.61
CA ALA A 74 -10.74 -13.09 8.64
C ALA A 74 -11.26 -11.64 8.66
N LEU A 75 -10.37 -10.66 8.49
CA LEU A 75 -10.76 -9.26 8.35
C LEU A 75 -11.63 -9.05 7.10
N ALA A 76 -11.23 -9.61 5.96
CA ALA A 76 -12.01 -9.53 4.73
C ALA A 76 -13.43 -10.10 4.90
N ARG A 77 -13.56 -11.27 5.55
CA ARG A 77 -14.87 -11.87 5.85
C ARG A 77 -15.71 -11.02 6.79
N ALA A 78 -15.11 -10.39 7.79
CA ALA A 78 -15.83 -9.50 8.70
C ALA A 78 -16.38 -8.27 7.96
N LEU A 79 -15.62 -7.69 7.03
CA LEU A 79 -16.08 -6.58 6.19
C LEU A 79 -17.22 -7.02 5.25
N VAL A 80 -17.12 -8.21 4.65
CA VAL A 80 -18.20 -8.81 3.84
C VAL A 80 -19.49 -8.95 4.65
N ALA A 81 -19.40 -9.51 5.85
CA ALA A 81 -20.54 -9.67 6.74
C ALA A 81 -21.17 -8.31 7.09
N ALA A 82 -20.36 -7.31 7.46
CA ALA A 82 -20.84 -5.97 7.76
C ALA A 82 -21.58 -5.33 6.58
N VAL A 83 -21.11 -5.50 5.33
CA VAL A 83 -21.81 -5.01 4.14
C VAL A 83 -23.17 -5.69 3.97
N GLN A 84 -23.23 -7.02 4.11
CA GLN A 84 -24.45 -7.81 3.94
C GLN A 84 -25.49 -7.53 5.04
N GLU A 85 -25.05 -7.38 6.30
CA GLU A 85 -25.91 -7.01 7.44
C GLU A 85 -26.55 -5.63 7.26
N ASN A 86 -25.90 -4.73 6.50
CA ASN A 86 -26.43 -3.42 6.15
C ASN A 86 -27.18 -3.42 4.80
N GLY A 87 -27.55 -4.60 4.28
CA GLY A 87 -28.35 -4.76 3.05
C GLY A 87 -27.56 -4.58 1.76
N GLY A 88 -26.23 -4.55 1.81
CA GLY A 88 -25.37 -4.51 0.63
C GLY A 88 -25.20 -5.89 -0.01
N GLU A 89 -25.00 -5.91 -1.33
CA GLU A 89 -24.74 -7.13 -2.09
C GLU A 89 -23.28 -7.19 -2.55
N ILE A 90 -22.70 -8.39 -2.57
CA ILE A 90 -21.36 -8.65 -3.08
C ILE A 90 -21.47 -9.69 -4.20
N ARG A 91 -21.13 -9.25 -5.41
CA ARG A 91 -21.20 -10.08 -6.62
C ARG A 91 -19.79 -10.52 -7.02
N LEU A 92 -19.51 -11.81 -6.83
CA LEU A 92 -18.25 -12.43 -7.26
C LEU A 92 -18.34 -12.87 -8.72
N GLN A 93 -17.20 -13.13 -9.36
CA GLN A 93 -17.13 -13.57 -10.77
C GLN A 93 -17.91 -12.63 -11.72
N THR A 94 -17.97 -11.35 -11.37
CA THR A 94 -18.74 -10.32 -12.06
C THR A 94 -17.77 -9.28 -12.61
N THR A 95 -17.19 -9.58 -13.78
CA THR A 95 -16.15 -8.73 -14.37
C THR A 95 -16.78 -7.51 -15.04
N PRO A 96 -16.42 -6.27 -14.64
CA PRO A 96 -16.89 -5.07 -15.31
C PRO A 96 -16.28 -5.00 -16.72
N ARG A 97 -17.09 -4.59 -17.69
CA ARG A 97 -16.70 -4.36 -19.08
C ARG A 97 -16.70 -2.87 -19.44
N LYS A 98 -17.71 -2.13 -18.98
CA LYS A 98 -17.86 -0.70 -19.30
C LYS A 98 -18.53 0.05 -18.17
N ILE A 99 -18.01 1.23 -17.83
CA ILE A 99 -18.73 2.21 -17.01
C ILE A 99 -19.63 3.02 -17.95
N LEU A 100 -20.92 3.02 -17.63
CA LEU A 100 -21.95 3.65 -18.45
C LEU A 100 -22.07 5.13 -18.08
N VAL A 101 -22.04 6.01 -19.09
CA VAL A 101 -22.16 7.46 -18.93
C VAL A 101 -23.27 7.98 -19.84
N GLU A 102 -24.18 8.76 -19.29
CA GLU A 102 -25.28 9.43 -20.01
C GLU A 102 -25.33 10.89 -19.55
N ASN A 103 -25.39 11.84 -20.49
CA ASN A 103 -25.44 13.27 -20.20
C ASN A 103 -24.36 13.70 -19.18
N GLU A 104 -23.11 13.33 -19.44
CA GLU A 104 -21.93 13.63 -18.60
C GLU A 104 -21.99 13.04 -17.17
N ARG A 105 -22.94 12.13 -16.89
CA ARG A 105 -23.10 11.47 -15.59
C ARG A 105 -22.90 9.96 -15.70
N VAL A 106 -22.12 9.39 -14.79
CA VAL A 106 -22.03 7.93 -14.63
C VAL A 106 -23.39 7.38 -14.15
N VAL A 107 -23.93 6.41 -14.87
CA VAL A 107 -25.26 5.82 -14.62
C VAL A 107 -25.22 4.34 -14.23
N GLY A 108 -24.05 3.70 -14.30
CA GLY A 108 -23.93 2.28 -13.99
C GLY A 108 -22.70 1.60 -14.56
N VAL A 109 -22.73 0.28 -14.55
CA VAL A 109 -21.67 -0.60 -15.06
C VAL A 109 -22.31 -1.74 -15.85
N GLU A 110 -21.78 -2.02 -17.03
CA GLU A 110 -22.05 -3.23 -17.81
C GLU A 110 -20.96 -4.28 -17.52
N THR A 111 -21.36 -5.53 -17.33
CA THR A 111 -20.43 -6.66 -17.15
C THR A 111 -20.06 -7.33 -18.47
N THR A 112 -19.03 -8.18 -18.45
CA THR A 112 -18.65 -8.99 -19.62
C THR A 112 -19.73 -9.99 -20.06
N THR A 113 -20.71 -10.30 -19.20
CA THR A 113 -21.87 -11.14 -19.53
C THR A 113 -23.07 -10.36 -20.08
N GLY A 114 -22.96 -9.02 -20.15
CA GLY A 114 -24.03 -8.12 -20.61
C GLY A 114 -25.04 -7.71 -19.52
N GLU A 115 -24.82 -8.10 -18.26
CA GLU A 115 -25.64 -7.64 -17.13
C GLU A 115 -25.38 -6.14 -16.88
N LEU A 116 -26.45 -5.37 -16.62
CA LEU A 116 -26.38 -3.93 -16.38
C LEU A 116 -26.72 -3.62 -14.93
N PHE A 117 -25.75 -3.08 -14.19
CA PHE A 117 -25.95 -2.54 -12.85
C PHE A 117 -26.14 -1.04 -12.93
N ARG A 118 -27.36 -0.56 -12.67
CA ARG A 118 -27.66 0.88 -12.64
C ARG A 118 -27.31 1.48 -11.28
N ALA A 119 -26.62 2.62 -11.31
CA ALA A 119 -26.23 3.38 -10.12
C ALA A 119 -27.07 4.67 -10.02
N ARG A 120 -27.76 4.85 -8.89
CA ARG A 120 -28.56 6.06 -8.62
C ARG A 120 -27.70 7.28 -8.30
N HIS A 121 -26.60 7.07 -7.59
CA HIS A 121 -25.76 8.16 -7.07
C HIS A 121 -24.40 8.22 -7.76
N PHE A 122 -23.57 7.18 -7.60
CA PHE A 122 -22.23 7.13 -8.17
C PHE A 122 -21.75 5.69 -8.33
N VAL A 123 -20.64 5.53 -9.05
CA VAL A 123 -19.84 4.30 -9.10
C VAL A 123 -18.48 4.64 -8.51
N ALA A 124 -18.03 3.91 -7.50
CA ALA A 124 -16.66 4.00 -6.98
C ALA A 124 -15.84 2.85 -7.55
N SER A 125 -14.79 3.18 -8.30
CA SER A 125 -13.83 2.20 -8.80
C SER A 125 -12.66 2.06 -7.83
N GLY A 126 -12.42 0.83 -7.38
CA GLY A 126 -11.20 0.44 -6.66
C GLY A 126 -10.10 -0.12 -7.57
N LEU A 127 -10.27 -0.01 -8.90
CA LEU A 127 -9.33 -0.53 -9.89
C LEU A 127 -8.19 0.47 -10.14
N ASN A 128 -7.10 0.00 -10.77
CA ASN A 128 -6.01 0.89 -11.14
C ASN A 128 -6.45 1.95 -12.19
N PRO A 129 -5.67 3.04 -12.35
CA PRO A 129 -6.04 4.13 -13.26
C PRO A 129 -6.19 3.68 -14.72
N GLN A 130 -5.34 2.78 -15.22
CA GLN A 130 -5.45 2.28 -16.59
C GLN A 130 -6.77 1.54 -16.80
N GLN A 131 -7.11 0.62 -15.90
CA GLN A 131 -8.38 -0.12 -15.97
C GLN A 131 -9.58 0.82 -15.94
N THR A 132 -9.60 1.77 -15.01
CA THR A 132 -10.76 2.68 -14.86
C THR A 132 -10.88 3.65 -16.04
N PHE A 133 -9.80 4.37 -16.38
CA PHE A 133 -9.85 5.50 -17.30
C PHE A 133 -9.56 5.15 -18.76
N LEU A 134 -8.91 4.01 -19.03
CA LEU A 134 -8.56 3.58 -20.39
C LEU A 134 -9.42 2.41 -20.86
N ASP A 135 -9.66 1.43 -19.99
CA ASP A 135 -10.37 0.19 -20.39
C ASP A 135 -11.89 0.29 -20.19
N LEU A 136 -12.34 0.80 -19.05
CA LEU A 136 -13.76 0.80 -18.68
C LEU A 136 -14.53 2.06 -19.10
N LEU A 137 -13.85 3.20 -19.25
CA LEU A 137 -14.44 4.46 -19.69
C LEU A 137 -14.17 4.72 -21.16
N ASP A 138 -15.19 5.22 -21.85
CA ASP A 138 -15.07 5.66 -23.22
C ASP A 138 -14.09 6.84 -23.34
N GLU A 139 -13.34 6.93 -24.43
CA GLU A 139 -12.41 8.03 -24.63
C GLU A 139 -13.12 9.39 -24.71
N SER A 140 -14.32 9.39 -25.29
CA SER A 140 -15.10 10.61 -25.49
C SER A 140 -15.63 11.25 -24.20
N VAL A 141 -15.65 10.51 -23.09
CA VAL A 141 -16.23 10.99 -21.82
C VAL A 141 -15.20 11.55 -20.85
N LEU A 142 -13.91 11.57 -21.21
CA LEU A 142 -12.82 12.04 -20.35
C LEU A 142 -12.00 13.14 -21.03
N PRO A 143 -11.53 14.13 -20.26
CA PRO A 143 -10.48 15.04 -20.73
C PRO A 143 -9.23 14.25 -21.15
N ARG A 144 -8.63 14.64 -22.27
CA ARG A 144 -7.43 14.01 -22.82
C ARG A 144 -6.30 13.90 -21.80
N GLU A 145 -6.08 14.95 -21.02
CA GLU A 145 -5.03 15.03 -19.99
C GLU A 145 -5.14 13.92 -18.93
N TRP A 146 -6.37 13.52 -18.58
CA TRP A 146 -6.60 12.47 -17.58
C TRP A 146 -6.24 11.10 -18.13
N ARG A 147 -6.56 10.84 -19.39
CA ARG A 147 -6.17 9.60 -20.07
C ARG A 147 -4.66 9.52 -20.26
N GLU A 148 -4.01 10.62 -20.61
CA GLU A 148 -2.54 10.68 -20.70
C GLU A 148 -1.88 10.42 -19.34
N THR A 149 -2.42 10.99 -18.26
CA THR A 149 -1.95 10.74 -16.89
C THR A 149 -2.14 9.27 -16.49
N ALA A 150 -3.30 8.68 -16.76
CA ALA A 150 -3.57 7.27 -16.48
C ALA A 150 -2.63 6.35 -17.29
N ARG A 151 -2.36 6.69 -18.56
CA ARG A 151 -1.43 5.94 -19.42
C ARG A 151 0.00 5.99 -18.91
N ALA A 152 0.42 7.15 -18.39
CA ALA A 152 1.75 7.36 -17.85
C ALA A 152 1.94 6.80 -16.43
N PHE A 153 0.88 6.32 -15.78
CA PHE A 153 0.96 5.76 -14.43
C PHE A 153 1.89 4.53 -14.42
N GLN A 154 2.88 4.54 -13.54
CA GLN A 154 3.83 3.45 -13.35
C GLN A 154 3.59 2.77 -12.02
N TYR A 155 3.56 1.44 -12.03
CA TYR A 155 3.47 0.65 -10.81
C TYR A 155 4.80 0.72 -10.06
N ASN A 156 4.72 0.80 -8.73
CA ASN A 156 5.91 0.72 -7.91
C ASN A 156 6.56 -0.66 -8.09
N LEU A 157 7.85 -0.69 -8.43
CA LEU A 157 8.63 -1.92 -8.64
C LEU A 157 9.47 -2.30 -7.42
N ILE A 158 9.30 -1.57 -6.31
CA ILE A 158 10.07 -1.77 -5.10
C ILE A 158 9.60 -3.02 -4.37
N ALA A 159 10.57 -3.72 -3.78
CA ALA A 159 10.37 -4.94 -3.02
C ALA A 159 9.61 -6.03 -3.81
N PRO A 160 10.14 -6.54 -4.94
CA PRO A 160 9.60 -7.75 -5.54
C PRO A 160 9.63 -8.86 -4.48
N LEU A 161 8.45 -9.30 -4.06
CA LEU A 161 8.31 -10.25 -2.97
C LEU A 161 8.46 -11.67 -3.51
N PHE A 162 9.45 -12.39 -3.00
CA PHE A 162 9.44 -13.84 -3.01
C PHE A 162 8.90 -14.33 -1.66
N ALA A 163 7.81 -15.08 -1.68
CA ALA A 163 7.18 -15.60 -0.47
C ALA A 163 7.30 -17.13 -0.43
N LEU A 164 7.91 -17.64 0.65
CA LEU A 164 7.90 -19.06 1.01
C LEU A 164 7.00 -19.26 2.21
N ASN A 165 5.96 -20.08 2.06
CA ASN A 165 5.07 -20.46 3.16
C ASN A 165 5.39 -21.90 3.56
N LEU A 166 5.74 -22.11 4.83
CA LEU A 166 6.11 -23.41 5.37
C LEU A 166 5.06 -23.88 6.38
N ASN A 167 4.65 -25.14 6.26
CA ASN A 167 3.83 -25.82 7.27
C ASN A 167 4.74 -26.77 8.05
N LEU A 168 5.15 -26.36 9.24
CA LEU A 168 6.14 -27.06 10.06
C LEU A 168 5.46 -27.77 11.24
N SER A 169 6.02 -28.90 11.66
CA SER A 169 5.61 -29.62 12.88
C SER A 169 6.12 -28.96 14.16
N GLU A 170 7.16 -28.12 14.05
CA GLU A 170 7.80 -27.41 15.15
C GLU A 170 8.28 -26.01 14.70
N PRO A 171 8.46 -25.04 15.62
CA PRO A 171 8.96 -23.71 15.27
C PRO A 171 10.38 -23.75 14.70
N ILE A 172 10.72 -22.73 13.90
CA ILE A 172 12.09 -22.58 13.39
C ILE A 172 13.04 -22.27 14.56
N GLU A 173 14.07 -23.10 14.73
CA GLU A 173 15.12 -22.88 15.72
C GLU A 173 16.31 -22.13 15.09
N TYR A 174 16.55 -20.91 15.54
CA TYR A 174 17.70 -20.12 15.13
C TYR A 174 18.91 -20.45 16.00
N LYS A 175 20.05 -20.83 15.40
CA LYS A 175 21.32 -21.04 16.14
C LYS A 175 21.70 -19.83 17.01
N ALA A 176 21.44 -18.63 16.51
CA ALA A 176 21.69 -17.37 17.22
C ALA A 176 20.90 -17.23 18.54
N ALA A 177 19.81 -18.00 18.73
CA ALA A 177 19.02 -17.98 19.96
C ALA A 177 19.80 -18.45 21.20
N SER A 178 20.95 -19.12 21.03
CA SER A 178 21.86 -19.47 22.12
C SER A 178 22.52 -18.26 22.77
N TYR A 179 22.74 -17.18 21.99
CA TYR A 179 23.31 -15.91 22.47
C TYR A 179 22.26 -14.79 22.55
N HIS A 180 21.15 -14.93 21.81
CA HIS A 180 20.04 -13.97 21.74
C HIS A 180 18.68 -14.67 22.00
N PRO A 181 18.35 -14.99 23.27
CA PRO A 181 17.18 -15.82 23.60
C PRO A 181 15.84 -15.27 23.09
N HIS A 182 15.70 -13.95 22.94
CA HIS A 182 14.49 -13.30 22.43
C HIS A 182 14.11 -13.69 20.99
N LEU A 183 15.04 -14.28 20.22
CA LEU A 183 14.74 -14.80 18.88
C LEU A 183 13.75 -15.96 18.90
N LYS A 184 13.58 -16.66 20.03
CA LYS A 184 12.59 -17.73 20.19
C LYS A 184 11.15 -17.22 20.17
N ASP A 185 10.95 -15.98 20.62
CA ASP A 185 9.65 -15.33 20.75
C ASP A 185 9.44 -14.24 19.68
N ALA A 186 10.40 -14.10 18.76
CA ALA A 186 10.38 -13.05 17.75
C ALA A 186 9.24 -13.26 16.76
N PHE A 187 8.35 -12.28 16.69
CA PHE A 187 7.22 -12.32 15.76
C PHE A 187 7.66 -12.12 14.29
N MET A 188 8.73 -11.37 14.07
CA MET A 188 9.33 -11.12 12.76
C MET A 188 10.84 -11.10 12.93
N VAL A 189 11.54 -11.83 12.06
CA VAL A 189 13.01 -11.85 12.01
C VAL A 189 13.42 -11.25 10.67
N ILE A 190 14.21 -10.19 10.73
CA ILE A 190 14.79 -9.53 9.55
C ILE A 190 16.27 -9.91 9.52
N LEU A 191 16.74 -10.40 8.37
CA LEU A 191 18.11 -10.87 8.16
C LEU A 191 18.74 -10.13 6.98
N GLY A 192 20.07 -10.00 6.97
CA GLY A 192 20.82 -9.41 5.85
C GLY A 192 20.96 -7.89 5.92
N LEU A 193 20.69 -7.27 7.08
CA LEU A 193 20.96 -5.84 7.30
C LEU A 193 22.37 -5.59 7.86
N GLU A 194 23.02 -6.67 8.31
CA GLU A 194 24.28 -6.64 9.04
C GLU A 194 25.53 -6.67 8.14
N HIS A 195 25.37 -6.90 6.84
CA HIS A 195 26.45 -6.87 5.85
C HIS A 195 26.14 -5.81 4.78
N VAL A 196 26.98 -4.77 4.72
CA VAL A 196 26.94 -3.71 3.69
C VAL A 196 28.26 -3.81 2.91
N ASP A 197 28.47 -4.96 2.27
CA ASP A 197 29.61 -5.22 1.39
C ASP A 197 29.12 -5.43 -0.06
#